data_AF-A0AAU6PVE8-F1
#
_entry.id   AF-A0AAU6PVE8-F1
#
_cell.length_a   1.000
_cell.length_b   1.000
_cell.length_c   1.000
_cell.angle_alpha   90.00
_cell.angle_beta   90.00
_cell.angle_gamma   90.00
#
_symmetry.space_group_name_H-M   'P 1'
#
loop_
_entity.id
_entity.type
_entity.pdbx_description
1 polymer ?
#
loop_
_entity_poly.entity_id
_entity_poly.type
_entity_poly.pdbx_seq_one_letter_code
_entity_poly.pdbx_strand_id
1 'polypeptide(L)'
;MSTTDGVRQVDTARWTKTGQVFTTPDDSALAANESRIVIFRTPTGVSEATSIDAAGAIDFEDSVVVGIENYFQTSLQAGHYSQIKVCTGQNVLSAELTDQKNNHLANQSLIVSLQPKRTYYYQVSHVERGVTPVIRAVNTSEAIELLKGSIEQTHQISRVVTDNCMQPPTQTITTHPVTTPVMETQKPMNLDVLFDFDSAQIKGKYQQKIQLLGEYMQANPEATVHLESHTDSKGAAGYNLKLSS
;
A
#
# COMPACT_ATOMS: atom_id res chain seq x y z
N MET A 1 -9.49 27.69 20.66
CA MET A 1 -8.31 27.36 21.49
C MET A 1 -7.25 26.79 20.57
N SER A 2 -6.26 27.60 20.21
CA SER A 2 -5.10 27.19 19.40
C SER A 2 -4.05 26.64 20.35
N THR A 3 -3.52 25.45 20.09
CA THR A 3 -2.42 24.87 20.85
C THR A 3 -1.27 24.58 19.89
N THR A 4 -0.25 25.41 19.98
CA THR A 4 1.06 25.33 19.30
C THR A 4 1.80 24.00 19.57
N ASP A 5 1.34 23.19 20.52
CA ASP A 5 2.09 22.04 21.05
C ASP A 5 1.52 20.67 20.67
N GLY A 6 0.51 20.58 19.79
CA GLY A 6 0.02 19.29 19.30
C GLY A 6 -0.52 18.34 20.37
N VAL A 7 -0.94 18.83 21.54
CA VAL A 7 -1.55 18.01 22.59
C VAL A 7 -3.05 18.29 22.65
N ARG A 8 -3.86 17.24 22.49
CA ARG A 8 -5.31 17.31 22.75
C ARG A 8 -5.62 16.53 24.01
N GLN A 9 -6.34 17.17 24.93
CA GLN A 9 -6.77 16.57 26.19
C GLN A 9 -8.28 16.63 26.28
N VAL A 10 -8.90 15.49 26.57
CA VAL A 10 -10.32 15.39 26.95
C VAL A 10 -10.35 14.56 28.23
N ASP A 11 -10.85 15.16 29.31
CA ASP A 11 -10.83 14.60 30.66
C ASP A 11 -9.42 14.17 31.11
N THR A 12 -9.25 12.91 31.57
CA THR A 12 -7.97 12.33 31.97
C THR A 12 -7.15 11.78 30.80
N ALA A 13 -7.68 11.79 29.58
CA ALA A 13 -7.00 11.26 28.41
C ALA A 13 -6.18 12.37 27.72
N ARG A 14 -4.85 12.21 27.74
CA ARG A 14 -3.91 13.09 27.05
C ARG A 14 -3.37 12.36 25.82
N TRP A 15 -3.60 12.93 24.65
CA TRP A 15 -3.06 12.42 23.39
C TRP A 15 -2.03 13.41 22.84
N THR A 16 -0.78 12.99 22.72
CA THR A 16 0.28 13.71 22.02
C THR A 16 0.18 13.40 20.53
N LYS A 17 -0.19 14.41 19.74
CA LYS A 17 -0.36 14.40 18.28
C LYS A 17 0.94 14.88 17.61
N THR A 18 2.06 14.22 17.90
CA THR A 18 3.34 14.60 17.29
C THR A 18 4.02 13.37 16.70
N GLY A 19 3.80 13.18 15.40
CA GLY A 19 4.68 12.34 14.57
C GLY A 19 6.06 12.96 14.47
N GLN A 20 7.02 12.19 13.96
CA GLN A 20 8.41 12.65 13.84
C GLN A 20 8.57 13.59 12.65
N VAL A 21 9.40 14.62 12.82
CA VAL A 21 9.86 15.43 11.68
C VAL A 21 10.64 14.55 10.72
N PHE A 22 10.43 14.73 9.41
CA PHE A 22 11.10 13.93 8.41
C PHE A 22 12.63 13.98 8.55
N THR A 23 13.23 12.80 8.53
CA THR A 23 14.67 12.58 8.41
C THR A 23 14.91 11.56 7.31
N THR A 24 15.99 11.71 6.56
CA THR A 24 16.35 10.73 5.52
C THR A 24 16.43 9.32 6.12
N PRO A 25 15.61 8.37 5.64
CA PRO A 25 15.60 7.03 6.19
C PRO A 25 16.90 6.27 5.86
N ASP A 26 17.35 5.44 6.79
CA ASP A 26 18.43 4.48 6.52
C ASP A 26 17.87 3.23 5.83
N ASP A 27 18.43 2.93 4.65
CA ASP A 27 18.08 1.77 3.83
C ASP A 27 18.84 0.50 4.26
N SER A 28 19.91 0.63 5.05
CA SER A 28 20.67 -0.52 5.57
C SER A 28 19.84 -1.42 6.49
N ALA A 29 18.81 -0.84 7.13
CA ALA A 29 17.86 -1.50 8.02
C ALA A 29 16.70 -2.22 7.29
N LEU A 30 16.69 -2.23 5.95
CA LEU A 30 15.71 -2.97 5.16
C LEU A 30 16.17 -4.42 4.94
N ALA A 31 15.25 -5.37 5.08
CA ALA A 31 15.51 -6.76 4.73
C ALA A 31 15.78 -6.91 3.21
N ALA A 32 16.31 -8.07 2.81
CA ALA A 32 16.73 -8.34 1.43
C ALA A 32 15.61 -8.27 0.37
N ASN A 33 14.35 -8.25 0.80
CA ASN A 33 13.14 -8.17 -0.01
C ASN A 33 12.18 -7.09 0.48
N GLU A 34 12.69 -6.15 1.28
CA GLU A 34 11.96 -4.96 1.68
C GLU A 34 12.43 -3.76 0.88
N SER A 35 11.47 -2.91 0.55
CA SER A 35 11.67 -1.53 0.16
C SER A 35 10.92 -0.64 1.16
N ARG A 36 11.21 0.65 1.16
CA ARG A 36 10.42 1.63 1.91
C ARG A 36 9.72 2.56 0.93
N ILE A 37 8.45 2.83 1.17
CA ILE A 37 7.71 3.90 0.51
C ILE A 37 7.60 5.06 1.49
N VAL A 38 7.92 6.26 1.03
CA VAL A 38 7.61 7.53 1.68
C VAL A 38 6.65 8.28 0.76
N ILE A 39 5.44 8.55 1.25
CA ILE A 39 4.41 9.27 0.53
C ILE A 39 4.06 10.56 1.26
N PHE A 40 3.99 11.68 0.54
CA PHE A 40 3.90 12.99 1.17
C PHE A 40 3.08 13.99 0.37
N ARG A 41 2.65 15.05 1.06
CA ARG A 41 2.01 16.23 0.46
C ARG A 41 2.75 17.46 0.90
N THR A 42 3.07 18.33 -0.04
CA THR A 42 3.68 19.63 0.27
C THR A 42 2.63 20.57 0.89
N PRO A 43 3.04 21.52 1.74
CA PRO A 43 2.15 22.57 2.21
C PRO A 43 1.56 23.35 1.03
N THR A 44 0.29 23.73 1.15
CA THR A 44 -0.47 24.44 0.09
C THR A 44 -0.50 25.95 0.31
N GLY A 45 0.21 26.45 1.33
CA GLY A 45 0.20 27.86 1.71
C GLY A 45 -1.01 28.30 2.54
N VAL A 46 -2.02 27.43 2.72
CA VAL A 46 -3.08 27.60 3.71
C VAL A 46 -2.64 26.95 5.04
N SER A 47 -2.72 27.69 6.14
CA SER A 47 -2.34 27.16 7.45
C SER A 47 -3.28 26.04 7.89
N GLU A 48 -2.72 24.94 8.39
CA GLU A 48 -3.40 23.76 8.97
C GLU A 48 -4.42 24.09 10.09
N ALA A 49 -4.46 25.34 10.54
CA ALA A 49 -5.32 25.82 11.62
C ALA A 49 -6.61 26.52 11.16
N THR A 50 -6.92 26.55 9.85
CA THR A 50 -8.01 27.40 9.33
C THR A 50 -9.01 26.75 8.39
N SER A 51 -8.88 25.46 8.07
CA SER A 51 -10.04 24.74 7.54
C SER A 51 -10.95 24.45 8.73
N ILE A 52 -11.67 25.48 9.14
CA ILE A 52 -12.82 25.38 10.03
C ILE A 52 -13.98 25.65 9.09
N ASP A 53 -14.90 24.71 8.95
CA ASP A 53 -16.09 24.98 8.14
C ASP A 53 -16.86 26.18 8.74
N ALA A 54 -17.83 26.73 8.01
CA ALA A 54 -18.64 27.84 8.49
C ALA A 54 -19.37 27.54 9.83
N ALA A 55 -19.40 26.28 10.27
CA ALA A 55 -20.01 25.80 11.51
C ALA A 55 -19.02 25.58 12.66
N GLY A 56 -17.72 25.83 12.49
CA GLY A 56 -16.74 25.69 13.58
C GLY A 56 -16.08 24.31 13.68
N ALA A 57 -16.35 23.38 12.76
CA ALA A 57 -15.77 22.05 12.75
C ALA A 57 -14.41 22.05 12.02
N ILE A 58 -13.42 21.33 12.57
CA ILE A 58 -12.15 21.10 11.88
C ILE A 58 -12.46 20.34 10.58
N ASP A 59 -12.25 21.02 9.48
CA ASP A 59 -12.53 20.59 8.14
C ASP A 59 -11.35 19.74 7.65
N PHE A 60 -11.55 18.41 7.65
CA PHE A 60 -10.63 17.41 7.12
C PHE A 60 -10.80 17.22 5.59
N GLU A 61 -11.61 18.05 4.92
CA GLU A 61 -12.00 17.85 3.51
C GLU A 61 -10.82 17.93 2.52
N ASP A 62 -9.65 18.42 2.96
CA ASP A 62 -8.45 18.47 2.15
C ASP A 62 -7.56 17.22 2.27
N SER A 63 -7.88 16.23 3.12
CA SER A 63 -7.11 14.99 3.25
C SER A 63 -7.27 14.06 2.03
N VAL A 64 -6.18 13.39 1.66
CA VAL A 64 -6.19 12.37 0.60
C VAL A 64 -6.00 10.99 1.19
N VAL A 65 -6.93 10.09 0.94
CA VAL A 65 -6.79 8.68 1.31
C VAL A 65 -5.75 8.05 0.40
N VAL A 66 -4.71 7.49 1.00
CA VAL A 66 -3.64 6.77 0.33
C VAL A 66 -3.80 5.29 0.59
N GLY A 67 -3.79 4.51 -0.49
CA GLY A 67 -3.78 3.05 -0.47
C GLY A 67 -2.49 2.46 -0.99
N ILE A 68 -2.15 1.27 -0.49
CA ILE A 68 -1.07 0.40 -1.00
C ILE A 68 -1.63 -1.02 -1.07
N GLU A 69 -1.55 -1.68 -2.23
CA GLU A 69 -2.11 -3.02 -2.44
C GLU A 69 -3.61 -3.11 -2.08
N ASN A 70 -4.36 -2.04 -2.35
CA ASN A 70 -5.77 -1.84 -1.98
C ASN A 70 -6.03 -1.83 -0.45
N TYR A 71 -4.98 -1.75 0.37
CA TYR A 71 -5.09 -1.53 1.81
C TYR A 71 -4.91 -0.05 2.13
N PHE A 72 -5.72 0.43 3.07
CA PHE A 72 -5.58 1.78 3.60
C PHE A 72 -4.24 1.95 4.31
N GLN A 73 -3.46 2.95 3.88
CA GLN A 73 -2.23 3.36 4.55
C GLN A 73 -2.49 4.55 5.49
N THR A 74 -3.03 5.65 4.95
CA THR A 74 -3.24 6.91 5.70
C THR A 74 -4.21 7.84 4.95
N SER A 75 -4.80 8.80 5.65
CA SER A 75 -5.59 9.91 5.10
C SER A 75 -4.75 11.20 5.13
N LEU A 76 -3.78 11.26 4.23
CA LEU A 76 -2.65 12.18 4.24
C LEU A 76 -3.06 13.66 4.13
N GLN A 77 -2.71 14.46 5.13
CA GLN A 77 -2.87 15.92 5.16
C GLN A 77 -1.77 16.63 4.38
N ALA A 78 -2.03 17.87 3.91
CA ALA A 78 -0.99 18.72 3.37
C ALA A 78 0.09 19.00 4.44
N GLY A 79 1.35 19.14 4.03
CA GLY A 79 2.47 19.34 4.96
C GLY A 79 2.94 18.10 5.72
N HIS A 80 2.25 16.96 5.55
CA HIS A 80 2.56 15.72 6.24
C HIS A 80 3.14 14.65 5.30
N TYR A 81 3.80 13.66 5.90
CA TYR A 81 4.25 12.45 5.21
C TYR A 81 3.80 11.18 5.95
N SER A 82 3.80 10.06 5.25
CA SER A 82 3.67 8.72 5.83
C SER A 82 4.71 7.82 5.19
N GLN A 83 5.22 6.87 5.96
CA GLN A 83 6.17 5.89 5.45
C GLN A 83 5.77 4.48 5.87
N ILE A 84 6.17 3.51 5.06
CA ILE A 84 5.94 2.10 5.35
C ILE A 84 6.94 1.23 4.60
N LYS A 85 7.35 0.13 5.23
CA LYS A 85 8.11 -0.93 4.58
C LYS A 85 7.16 -1.82 3.79
N VAL A 86 7.51 -2.13 2.55
CA VAL A 86 6.69 -2.97 1.66
C VAL A 86 7.58 -3.99 0.97
N CYS A 87 6.96 -5.00 0.37
CA CYS A 87 7.70 -5.99 -0.39
C CYS A 87 8.24 -5.40 -1.69
N THR A 88 9.42 -5.87 -2.08
CA THR A 88 10.02 -5.54 -3.39
C THR A 88 9.18 -6.12 -4.54
N GLY A 89 9.35 -5.55 -5.73
CA GLY A 89 8.59 -5.94 -6.91
C GLY A 89 7.45 -4.97 -7.21
N GLN A 90 6.42 -5.45 -7.91
CA GLN A 90 5.29 -4.62 -8.28
C GLN A 90 4.45 -4.29 -7.03
N ASN A 91 4.19 -3.00 -6.84
CA ASN A 91 3.25 -2.51 -5.86
C ASN A 91 2.25 -1.56 -6.53
N VAL A 92 1.04 -1.48 -6.00
CA VAL A 92 -0.04 -0.61 -6.47
C VAL A 92 -0.30 0.46 -5.42
N LEU A 93 -0.08 1.72 -5.80
CA LEU A 93 -0.39 2.88 -4.96
C LEU A 93 -1.66 3.55 -5.45
N SER A 94 -2.46 4.08 -4.55
CA SER A 94 -3.67 4.81 -4.93
C SER A 94 -3.89 6.03 -4.06
N ALA A 95 -4.56 7.02 -4.63
CA ALA A 95 -4.93 8.25 -3.96
C ALA A 95 -6.40 8.56 -4.29
N GLU A 96 -7.21 8.74 -3.25
CA GLU A 96 -8.64 9.01 -3.38
C GLU A 96 -9.07 10.14 -2.44
N LEU A 97 -10.10 10.89 -2.85
CA LEU A 97 -10.69 11.93 -2.00
C LEU A 97 -11.41 11.29 -0.82
N THR A 98 -11.32 11.92 0.35
CA THR A 98 -11.92 11.40 1.61
C THR A 98 -13.46 11.38 1.56
N ASP A 99 -14.09 12.13 0.66
CA ASP A 99 -15.54 12.27 0.51
C ASP A 99 -16.22 11.10 -0.24
N GLN A 100 -15.45 10.24 -0.92
CA GLN A 100 -16.01 9.21 -1.81
C GLN A 100 -16.72 8.06 -1.09
N LYS A 101 -16.64 7.96 0.26
CA LYS A 101 -17.29 6.93 1.11
C LYS A 101 -17.28 5.53 0.49
N ASN A 102 -16.20 5.17 -0.19
CA ASN A 102 -16.01 3.88 -0.83
C ASN A 102 -15.00 3.04 -0.01
N ASN A 103 -15.06 1.72 -0.16
CA ASN A 103 -14.09 0.80 0.46
C ASN A 103 -13.06 0.28 -0.56
N HIS A 104 -13.01 0.89 -1.74
CA HIS A 104 -12.21 0.43 -2.88
C HIS A 104 -11.19 1.50 -3.20
N LEU A 105 -9.93 1.27 -2.86
CA LEU A 105 -8.82 2.20 -3.07
C LEU A 105 -8.14 1.94 -4.43
N ALA A 106 -8.90 1.61 -5.48
CA ALA A 106 -8.33 1.04 -6.70
C ALA A 106 -8.64 1.82 -7.98
N ASN A 107 -9.52 2.82 -7.94
CA ASN A 107 -10.05 3.44 -9.16
C ASN A 107 -9.05 4.35 -9.88
N GLN A 108 -8.06 4.89 -9.17
CA GLN A 108 -6.90 5.60 -9.75
C GLN A 108 -5.62 5.14 -9.08
N SER A 109 -4.96 4.19 -9.73
CA SER A 109 -3.81 3.49 -9.17
C SER A 109 -2.55 3.69 -10.02
N LEU A 110 -1.42 3.94 -9.35
CA LEU A 110 -0.08 3.95 -9.92
C LEU A 110 0.60 2.61 -9.61
N ILE A 111 0.95 1.85 -10.66
CA ILE A 111 1.77 0.64 -10.53
C ILE A 111 3.24 1.06 -10.48
N VAL A 112 3.96 0.62 -9.47
CA VAL A 112 5.37 0.92 -9.23
C VAL A 112 6.17 -0.38 -9.11
N SER A 113 7.43 -0.37 -9.53
CA SER A 113 8.34 -1.51 -9.39
C SER A 113 9.49 -1.14 -8.47
N LEU A 114 9.53 -1.78 -7.29
CA LEU A 114 10.44 -1.43 -6.21
C LEU A 114 11.60 -2.41 -6.14
N GLN A 115 12.81 -1.86 -6.14
CA GLN A 115 14.04 -2.63 -5.97
C GLN A 115 14.35 -2.84 -4.48
N PRO A 116 14.98 -3.96 -4.10
CA PRO A 116 15.38 -4.24 -2.72
C PRO A 116 16.24 -3.17 -2.09
N LYS A 117 16.03 -2.99 -0.77
CA LYS A 117 16.85 -2.14 0.10
C LYS A 117 16.96 -0.71 -0.40
N ARG A 118 15.83 -0.14 -0.83
CA ARG A 118 15.73 1.24 -1.29
C ARG A 118 14.48 1.91 -0.75
N THR A 119 14.61 3.19 -0.41
CA THR A 119 13.50 4.09 -0.16
C THR A 119 13.05 4.78 -1.46
N TYR A 120 11.75 4.78 -1.72
CA TYR A 120 11.09 5.44 -2.84
C TYR A 120 10.16 6.56 -2.34
N TYR A 121 10.14 7.67 -3.07
CA TYR A 121 9.40 8.87 -2.67
C TYR A 121 8.28 9.18 -3.66
N TYR A 122 7.09 9.45 -3.13
CA TYR A 122 5.91 9.76 -3.93
C TYR A 122 5.21 11.01 -3.38
N GLN A 123 5.02 12.00 -4.23
CA GLN A 123 4.23 13.17 -3.90
C GLN A 123 2.79 12.94 -4.36
N VAL A 124 1.85 13.19 -3.45
CA VAL A 124 0.43 13.29 -3.80
C VAL A 124 0.13 14.74 -4.14
N SER A 125 -0.54 14.97 -5.28
CA SER A 125 -0.83 16.32 -5.77
C SER A 125 -1.69 17.13 -4.80
N HIS A 126 -1.67 18.45 -4.98
CA HIS A 126 -2.71 19.30 -4.41
C HIS A 126 -4.08 18.84 -4.91
N VAL A 127 -5.08 19.00 -4.06
CA VAL A 127 -6.45 18.63 -4.33
C VAL A 127 -7.28 19.89 -4.32
N GLU A 128 -8.02 20.09 -5.39
CA GLU A 128 -9.09 21.07 -5.49
C GLU A 128 -10.41 20.32 -5.63
N ARG A 129 -11.52 20.94 -5.24
CA ARG A 129 -12.85 20.32 -5.31
C ARG A 129 -13.13 19.81 -6.73
N GLY A 130 -13.40 18.51 -6.86
CA GLY A 130 -13.72 17.87 -8.13
C GLY A 130 -12.51 17.43 -8.97
N VAL A 131 -11.29 17.63 -8.47
CA VAL A 131 -10.05 17.15 -9.11
C VAL A 131 -9.55 15.91 -8.36
N THR A 132 -9.30 14.82 -9.10
CA THR A 132 -8.78 13.61 -8.48
C THR A 132 -7.27 13.75 -8.18
N PRO A 133 -6.81 13.38 -6.96
CA PRO A 133 -5.41 13.44 -6.61
C PRO A 133 -4.58 12.49 -7.48
N VAL A 134 -3.37 12.93 -7.84
CA VAL A 134 -2.42 12.13 -8.61
C VAL A 134 -1.18 11.84 -7.77
N ILE A 135 -0.68 10.61 -7.86
CA ILE A 135 0.59 10.20 -7.27
C ILE A 135 1.71 10.39 -8.29
N ARG A 136 2.77 11.12 -7.93
CA ARG A 136 3.96 11.32 -8.75
C ARG A 136 5.20 10.78 -8.04
N ALA A 137 6.00 9.97 -8.74
CA ALA A 137 7.32 9.59 -8.26
C ALA A 137 8.26 10.80 -8.22
N VAL A 138 9.01 10.94 -7.13
CA VAL A 138 9.97 12.02 -6.91
C VAL A 138 11.35 11.40 -6.68
N ASN A 139 12.39 11.97 -7.30
CA ASN A 139 13.75 11.51 -7.06
C ASN A 139 14.21 11.89 -5.64
N THR A 140 15.21 11.18 -5.11
CA THR A 140 15.65 11.35 -3.71
C THR A 140 16.09 12.77 -3.38
N SER A 141 16.87 13.43 -4.24
CA SER A 141 17.35 14.80 -3.99
C SER A 141 16.22 15.82 -3.89
N GLU A 142 15.25 15.75 -4.81
CA GLU A 142 14.08 16.63 -4.80
C GLU A 142 13.17 16.33 -3.61
N ALA A 143 12.96 15.05 -3.30
CA ALA A 143 12.11 14.63 -2.19
C ALA A 143 12.63 15.13 -0.83
N ILE A 144 13.94 15.05 -0.59
CA ILE A 144 14.55 15.53 0.66
C ILE A 144 14.28 17.03 0.87
N GLU A 145 14.36 17.84 -0.19
CA GLU A 145 14.06 19.27 -0.10
C GLU A 145 12.57 19.53 0.15
N LEU A 146 11.68 18.80 -0.54
CA LEU A 146 10.23 18.95 -0.38
C LEU A 146 9.69 18.45 0.96
N LEU A 147 10.33 17.45 1.57
CA LEU A 147 9.95 16.85 2.84
C LEU A 147 10.49 17.60 4.06
N LYS A 148 11.34 18.61 3.86
CA LYS A 148 12.02 19.31 4.95
C LYS A 148 11.01 19.98 5.89
N GLY A 149 11.02 19.57 7.15
CA GLY A 149 10.09 20.08 8.17
C GLY A 149 8.69 19.46 8.13
N SER A 150 8.42 18.52 7.22
CA SER A 150 7.16 17.76 7.22
C SER A 150 7.08 16.83 8.43
N ILE A 151 5.86 16.59 8.90
CA ILE A 151 5.58 15.79 10.09
C ILE A 151 4.94 14.45 9.69
N GLU A 152 5.35 13.37 10.35
CA GLU A 152 4.78 12.05 10.10
C GLU A 152 3.33 12.00 10.55
N GLN A 153 2.44 11.47 9.70
CA GLN A 153 1.05 11.27 10.04
C GLN A 153 0.85 9.92 10.74
N THR A 154 0.65 9.97 12.06
CA THR A 154 0.61 8.79 12.95
C THR A 154 -0.77 8.48 13.53
N HIS A 155 -1.77 9.33 13.30
CA HIS A 155 -3.09 9.24 13.96
C HIS A 155 -3.97 8.08 13.50
N GLN A 156 -3.55 7.34 12.47
CA GLN A 156 -4.36 6.34 11.80
C GLN A 156 -3.59 5.04 11.68
N ILE A 157 -4.29 3.93 11.88
CA ILE A 157 -3.69 2.60 11.80
C ILE A 157 -3.71 2.15 10.34
N SER A 158 -2.53 2.00 9.76
CA SER A 158 -2.37 1.35 8.46
C SER A 158 -2.86 -0.08 8.51
N ARG A 159 -3.52 -0.52 7.43
CA ARG A 159 -3.95 -1.90 7.19
C ARG A 159 -3.08 -2.61 6.15
N VAL A 160 -2.03 -1.95 5.67
CA VAL A 160 -1.12 -2.52 4.68
C VAL A 160 -0.41 -3.72 5.29
N VAL A 161 -0.43 -4.83 4.56
CA VAL A 161 0.17 -6.09 5.01
C VAL A 161 1.65 -6.09 4.64
N THR A 162 2.53 -6.08 5.65
CA THR A 162 3.98 -6.00 5.47
C THR A 162 4.72 -7.33 5.70
N ASP A 163 4.06 -8.30 6.35
CA ASP A 163 4.75 -9.47 6.92
C ASP A 163 4.95 -10.64 5.94
N ASN A 164 4.47 -10.52 4.70
CA ASN A 164 4.45 -11.61 3.72
C ASN A 164 5.47 -11.46 2.59
N CYS A 165 6.52 -10.65 2.78
CA CYS A 165 7.59 -10.58 1.81
C CYS A 165 8.32 -11.92 1.81
N MET A 166 8.03 -12.78 0.83
CA MET A 166 8.77 -14.04 0.64
C MET A 166 10.25 -13.68 0.43
N GLN A 167 11.11 -14.15 1.33
CA GLN A 167 12.55 -13.98 1.16
C GLN A 167 12.96 -14.66 -0.15
N PRO A 168 13.80 -14.04 -0.99
CA PRO A 168 14.33 -14.72 -2.16
C PRO A 168 15.03 -15.98 -1.64
N PRO A 169 14.90 -17.15 -2.29
CA PRO A 169 15.64 -18.33 -1.88
C PRO A 169 17.12 -17.94 -1.84
N THR A 170 17.73 -18.05 -0.66
CA THR A 170 19.16 -17.88 -0.48
C THR A 170 19.83 -18.88 -1.42
N GLN A 171 20.37 -18.40 -2.54
CA GLN A 171 21.17 -19.25 -3.42
C GLN A 171 22.47 -19.55 -2.68
N THR A 172 22.48 -20.63 -1.90
CA THR A 172 23.71 -21.33 -1.57
C THR A 172 24.26 -21.87 -2.89
N ILE A 173 25.24 -21.16 -3.45
CA ILE A 173 26.03 -21.64 -4.58
C ILE A 173 26.91 -22.79 -4.06
N THR A 174 26.33 -23.98 -3.94
CA THR A 174 27.12 -25.22 -3.88
C THR A 174 27.46 -25.61 -5.31
N THR A 175 28.71 -25.34 -5.69
CA THR A 175 29.32 -25.83 -6.91
C THR A 175 29.37 -27.37 -6.90
N HIS A 176 28.41 -28.02 -7.57
CA HIS A 176 28.53 -29.42 -7.97
C HIS A 176 28.38 -29.52 -9.50
N PRO A 177 29.18 -30.38 -10.17
CA PRO A 177 29.28 -30.40 -11.61
C PRO A 177 28.00 -30.94 -12.25
N VAL A 178 27.59 -30.24 -13.32
CA VAL A 178 26.45 -30.54 -14.17
C VAL A 178 26.50 -31.99 -14.64
N THR A 179 25.45 -32.76 -14.32
CA THR A 179 25.09 -33.96 -15.07
C THR A 179 23.60 -33.88 -15.40
N THR A 180 23.33 -33.99 -16.70
CA THR A 180 22.05 -34.22 -17.43
C THR A 180 20.72 -34.13 -16.66
N PRO A 181 19.73 -33.33 -17.14
CA PRO A 181 18.43 -33.25 -16.50
C PRO A 181 17.62 -34.52 -16.78
N VAL A 182 17.39 -35.30 -15.72
CA VAL A 182 16.27 -36.23 -15.65
C VAL A 182 15.01 -35.39 -15.47
N MET A 183 13.98 -35.64 -16.29
CA MET A 183 12.64 -35.07 -16.09
C MET A 183 12.13 -35.47 -14.70
N GLU A 184 12.29 -34.57 -13.73
CA GLU A 184 11.69 -34.69 -12.42
C GLU A 184 10.27 -34.14 -12.51
N THR A 185 9.27 -35.00 -12.29
CA THR A 185 7.87 -34.61 -12.16
C THR A 185 7.74 -33.56 -11.05
N GLN A 186 7.66 -32.30 -11.45
CA GLN A 186 7.51 -31.18 -10.54
C GLN A 186 6.19 -31.31 -9.78
N LYS A 187 6.28 -31.16 -8.46
CA LYS A 187 5.14 -31.15 -7.54
C LYS A 187 4.13 -30.07 -7.98
N PRO A 188 2.80 -30.35 -7.98
CA PRO A 188 1.80 -29.37 -8.36
C PRO A 188 1.85 -28.14 -7.43
N MET A 189 1.78 -26.96 -8.05
CA MET A 189 1.68 -25.67 -7.35
C MET A 189 0.21 -25.43 -6.96
N ASN A 190 -0.07 -25.25 -5.68
CA ASN A 190 -1.42 -24.95 -5.18
C ASN A 190 -1.55 -23.47 -4.82
N LEU A 191 -2.65 -22.84 -5.24
CA LEU A 191 -2.98 -21.45 -4.94
C LEU A 191 -4.38 -21.36 -4.31
N ASP A 192 -4.42 -21.02 -3.02
CA ASP A 192 -5.66 -20.77 -2.29
C ASP A 192 -5.92 -19.28 -2.13
N VAL A 193 -7.06 -18.80 -2.62
CA VAL A 193 -7.51 -17.40 -2.53
C VAL A 193 -8.78 -17.33 -1.69
N LEU A 194 -8.77 -16.51 -0.63
CA LEU A 194 -9.94 -16.24 0.20
C LEU A 194 -10.54 -14.89 -0.16
N PHE A 195 -11.85 -14.87 -0.35
CA PHE A 195 -12.63 -13.68 -0.70
C PHE A 195 -13.38 -13.13 0.52
N ASP A 196 -13.71 -11.84 0.48
CA ASP A 196 -14.67 -11.27 1.43
C ASP A 196 -16.09 -11.72 1.07
N PHE A 197 -17.01 -11.60 2.04
CA PHE A 197 -18.42 -11.86 1.80
C PHE A 197 -18.92 -11.02 0.62
N ASP A 198 -19.66 -11.67 -0.29
CA ASP A 198 -20.26 -11.04 -1.46
C ASP A 198 -19.26 -10.36 -2.43
N SER A 199 -18.06 -10.94 -2.59
CA SER A 199 -17.00 -10.36 -3.40
C SER A 199 -16.23 -11.40 -4.21
N ALA A 200 -15.89 -11.05 -5.45
CA ALA A 200 -14.93 -11.78 -6.30
C ALA A 200 -13.58 -11.05 -6.41
N GLN A 201 -13.37 -9.99 -5.60
CA GLN A 201 -12.16 -9.18 -5.64
C GLN A 201 -10.98 -9.91 -5.00
N ILE A 202 -9.91 -10.05 -5.75
CA ILE A 202 -8.66 -10.66 -5.26
C ILE A 202 -7.92 -9.63 -4.41
N LYS A 203 -7.65 -9.97 -3.15
CA LYS A 203 -6.86 -9.12 -2.24
C LYS A 203 -5.40 -9.06 -2.68
N GLY A 204 -4.75 -7.91 -2.52
CA GLY A 204 -3.35 -7.67 -2.89
C GLY A 204 -2.37 -8.72 -2.36
N LYS A 205 -2.63 -9.27 -1.16
CA LYS A 205 -1.83 -10.37 -0.55
C LYS A 205 -1.71 -11.64 -1.42
N TYR A 206 -2.57 -11.81 -2.42
CA TYR A 206 -2.55 -12.95 -3.36
C TYR A 206 -1.88 -12.62 -4.70
N GLN A 207 -1.67 -11.35 -5.05
CA GLN A 207 -1.15 -10.95 -6.37
C GLN A 207 0.22 -11.55 -6.66
N GLN A 208 1.14 -11.54 -5.69
CA GLN A 208 2.47 -12.12 -5.88
C GLN A 208 2.42 -13.63 -6.18
N LYS A 209 1.52 -14.37 -5.51
CA LYS A 209 1.36 -15.82 -5.78
C LYS A 209 0.74 -16.09 -7.15
N ILE A 210 -0.21 -15.25 -7.58
CA ILE A 210 -0.80 -15.32 -8.93
C ILE A 210 0.26 -15.00 -9.98
N GLN A 211 1.12 -14.01 -9.74
CA GLN A 211 2.22 -13.69 -10.63
C GLN A 211 3.21 -14.86 -10.76
N LEU A 212 3.61 -15.48 -9.65
CA LEU A 212 4.48 -16.67 -9.67
C LEU A 212 3.86 -17.84 -10.43
N LEU A 213 2.54 -18.04 -10.30
CA LEU A 213 1.83 -19.04 -11.11
C LEU A 213 1.88 -18.68 -12.60
N GLY A 214 1.70 -17.40 -12.96
CA GLY A 214 1.81 -16.92 -14.34
C GLY A 214 3.22 -17.11 -14.93
N GLU A 215 4.26 -16.75 -14.19
CA GLU A 215 5.66 -16.95 -14.58
C GLU A 215 5.99 -18.44 -14.75
N TYR A 216 5.47 -19.29 -13.85
CA TYR A 216 5.60 -20.74 -13.94
C TYR A 216 4.95 -21.29 -15.21
N MET A 217 3.73 -20.86 -15.53
CA MET A 217 3.04 -21.29 -16.75
C MET A 217 3.73 -20.80 -18.03
N GLN A 218 4.32 -19.60 -18.02
CA GLN A 218 5.11 -19.11 -19.16
C GLN A 218 6.38 -19.94 -19.38
N ALA A 219 7.04 -20.35 -18.30
CA ALA A 219 8.24 -21.16 -18.36
C ALA A 219 7.98 -22.64 -18.71
N ASN A 220 6.76 -23.14 -18.47
CA ASN A 220 6.35 -24.53 -18.72
C ASN A 220 5.07 -24.54 -19.58
N PRO A 221 5.18 -24.41 -20.91
CA PRO A 221 4.03 -24.30 -21.81
C PRO A 221 3.08 -25.51 -21.79
N GLU A 222 3.56 -26.68 -21.36
CA GLU A 222 2.78 -27.90 -21.15
C GLU A 222 2.02 -27.93 -19.81
N ALA A 223 2.27 -27.00 -18.90
CA ALA A 223 1.59 -26.94 -17.62
C ALA A 223 0.11 -26.55 -17.80
N THR A 224 -0.77 -27.31 -17.14
CA THR A 224 -2.22 -27.04 -17.12
C THR A 224 -2.64 -26.57 -15.73
N VAL A 225 -3.56 -25.60 -15.68
CA VAL A 225 -4.15 -25.12 -14.42
C VAL A 225 -5.58 -25.65 -14.27
N HIS A 226 -5.88 -26.14 -13.08
CA HIS A 226 -7.23 -26.48 -12.65
C HIS A 226 -7.71 -25.41 -11.67
N LEU A 227 -8.72 -24.63 -12.05
CA LEU A 227 -9.28 -23.55 -11.25
C LEU A 227 -10.63 -23.98 -10.69
N GLU A 228 -10.76 -23.99 -9.37
CA GLU A 228 -12.02 -24.23 -8.66
C GLU A 228 -12.36 -23.02 -7.81
N SER A 229 -13.63 -22.65 -7.78
CA SER A 229 -14.15 -21.56 -6.95
C SER A 229 -15.30 -22.07 -6.09
N HIS A 230 -15.37 -21.56 -4.86
CA HIS A 230 -16.35 -21.97 -3.87
C HIS A 230 -16.99 -20.73 -3.22
N THR A 231 -18.27 -20.86 -2.90
CA THR A 231 -19.02 -19.92 -2.07
C THR A 231 -19.45 -20.61 -0.78
N ASP A 232 -19.74 -19.83 0.26
CA ASP A 232 -20.36 -20.37 1.46
C ASP A 232 -21.87 -20.64 1.24
N SER A 233 -22.56 -21.13 2.28
CA SER A 233 -23.97 -21.49 2.20
C SER A 233 -24.94 -20.31 2.44
N LYS A 234 -24.45 -19.07 2.52
CA LYS A 234 -25.28 -17.88 2.74
C LYS A 234 -25.75 -17.31 1.41
N GLY A 235 -27.03 -16.95 1.32
CA GLY A 235 -27.61 -16.33 0.13
C GLY A 235 -28.37 -17.29 -0.78
N ALA A 236 -28.86 -16.78 -1.91
CA ALA A 236 -29.63 -17.57 -2.86
C ALA A 236 -28.71 -18.47 -3.70
N ALA A 237 -29.08 -19.73 -3.91
CA ALA A 237 -28.26 -20.69 -4.66
C ALA A 237 -27.86 -20.21 -6.06
N GLY A 238 -28.79 -19.57 -6.79
CA GLY A 238 -28.49 -19.00 -8.11
C GLY A 238 -27.49 -17.84 -8.08
N TYR A 239 -27.44 -17.09 -6.98
CA TYR A 239 -26.46 -16.03 -6.77
C TYR A 239 -25.07 -16.61 -6.47
N ASN A 240 -25.01 -17.59 -5.57
CA ASN A 240 -23.77 -18.27 -5.19
C ASN A 240 -23.14 -19.02 -6.36
N LEU A 241 -23.95 -19.62 -7.25
CA LEU A 241 -23.48 -20.21 -8.49
C LEU A 241 -22.80 -19.19 -9.40
N LYS A 242 -23.41 -18.00 -9.57
CA LYS A 242 -22.85 -16.93 -10.40
C LYS A 242 -21.56 -16.35 -9.82
N LEU A 243 -21.44 -16.31 -8.49
CA LEU A 243 -20.23 -15.83 -7.82
C LEU A 243 -19.10 -16.87 -7.86
N SER A 244 -19.42 -18.16 -7.99
CA SER A 244 -18.45 -19.25 -8.14
C SER A 244 -18.11 -19.63 -9.59
N SER A 245 -18.76 -19.04 -10.60
CA SER A 245 -18.58 -19.36 -12.03
C SER A 245 -17.78 -18.30 -12.76
#